data_AF-A0A835V7D5-F1
#
_entry.id   AF-A0A835V7D5-F1
#
_cell.length_a   1.000
_cell.length_b   1.000
_cell.length_c   1.000
_cell.angle_alpha   90.00
_cell.angle_beta   90.00
_cell.angle_gamma   90.00
#
_symmetry.space_group_name_H-M   'P 1'
#
loop_
_entity.id
_entity.type
_entity.pdbx_description
1 polymer ?
#
loop_
_entity_poly.entity_id
_entity_poly.type
_entity_poly.pdbx_seq_one_letter_code
_entity_poly.pdbx_strand_id
1 'polypeptide(L)'
;MFVAPWRSLQRLALWVFLLFNLLPCLLAGFNVSHLPGFHGPLPFKMEVGYITVKEETGAEFYYFFVESERNPSKDPLIIWFLGGPGCSSINGLTLDMGPLRFNVDDFDGQLPNLYANPYAWTKISNLLIVDWSMGTGFSYSKDEADYTSEDVKSTKLNYKFIRKPLNKPARCHSPDYAQREI
;
A
#
# COMPACT_ATOMS: atom_id res chain seq x y z
N MET A 1 48.54 28.73 -16.83
CA MET A 1 47.75 28.75 -15.58
C MET A 1 46.57 27.78 -15.75
N PHE A 2 46.75 26.49 -15.43
CA PHE A 2 45.69 25.49 -15.53
C PHE A 2 45.25 25.14 -14.10
N VAL A 3 44.09 25.62 -13.69
CA VAL A 3 43.49 25.28 -12.40
C VAL A 3 42.79 23.94 -12.56
N ALA A 4 43.30 22.91 -11.89
CA ALA A 4 42.82 21.53 -12.01
C ALA A 4 41.32 21.40 -11.66
N PRO A 5 40.54 20.59 -12.40
CA PRO A 5 39.08 20.44 -12.22
C PRO A 5 38.69 19.60 -10.99
N TRP A 6 39.63 19.34 -10.09
CA TRP A 6 39.48 18.44 -8.94
C TRP A 6 38.32 18.82 -8.01
N ARG A 7 38.13 20.12 -7.78
CA ARG A 7 37.02 20.65 -6.96
C ARG A 7 35.66 20.42 -7.62
N SER A 8 35.59 20.43 -8.95
CA SER A 8 34.35 20.18 -9.71
C SER A 8 33.97 18.70 -9.68
N LEU A 9 34.97 17.80 -9.78
CA LEU A 9 34.77 16.35 -9.67
C LEU A 9 34.33 15.92 -8.26
N GLN A 10 34.91 16.51 -7.21
CA GLN A 10 34.48 16.24 -5.82
C GLN A 10 33.04 16.69 -5.55
N ARG A 11 32.64 17.84 -6.10
CA ARG A 11 31.24 18.31 -6.01
C ARG A 11 30.30 17.39 -6.77
N LEU A 12 30.67 16.97 -7.98
CA LEU A 12 29.87 16.02 -8.76
C LEU A 12 29.72 14.68 -8.03
N ALA A 13 30.80 14.15 -7.44
CA ALA A 13 30.76 12.92 -6.65
C ALA A 13 29.87 13.05 -5.40
N LEU A 14 29.90 14.21 -4.71
CA LEU A 14 28.98 14.50 -3.60
C LEU A 14 27.53 14.59 -4.06
N TRP A 15 27.24 15.22 -5.21
CA TRP A 15 25.89 15.27 -5.77
C TRP A 15 25.41 13.90 -6.22
N VAL A 16 26.25 13.10 -6.85
CA VAL A 16 25.94 11.71 -7.22
C VAL A 16 25.73 10.86 -5.97
N PHE A 17 26.55 11.01 -4.93
CA PHE A 17 26.36 10.32 -3.66
C PHE A 17 25.07 10.76 -2.97
N LEU A 18 24.75 12.05 -2.94
CA LEU A 18 23.49 12.58 -2.40
C LEU A 18 22.29 12.08 -3.22
N LEU A 19 22.36 12.11 -4.55
CA LEU A 19 21.32 11.57 -5.44
C LEU A 19 21.13 10.07 -5.24
N PHE A 20 22.22 9.29 -5.10
CA PHE A 20 22.19 7.85 -4.86
C PHE A 20 21.63 7.49 -3.48
N ASN A 21 21.79 8.37 -2.47
CA ASN A 21 21.16 8.22 -1.16
C ASN A 21 19.71 8.76 -1.10
N LEU A 22 19.29 9.62 -2.04
CA LEU A 22 17.94 10.18 -2.11
C LEU A 22 17.01 9.37 -3.04
N LEU A 23 17.55 8.68 -4.05
CA LEU A 23 16.80 7.83 -4.99
C LEU A 23 16.04 6.63 -4.38
N PRO A 24 16.47 5.98 -3.28
CA PRO A 24 15.78 4.79 -2.76
C PRO A 24 14.37 5.06 -2.21
N CYS A 25 13.97 6.32 -2.11
CA CYS A 25 12.67 6.72 -1.57
C CYS A 25 11.51 6.67 -2.59
N LEU A 26 11.80 6.41 -3.87
CA LEU A 26 10.82 6.56 -4.97
C LEU A 26 9.89 5.36 -5.19
N LEU A 27 9.67 4.53 -4.17
CA LEU A 27 8.65 3.48 -4.16
C LEU A 27 7.59 3.86 -3.13
N ALA A 28 6.94 5.01 -3.37
CA ALA A 28 5.89 5.54 -2.52
C ALA A 28 4.53 5.05 -3.01
N GLY A 29 3.66 4.63 -2.08
CA GLY A 29 2.26 4.39 -2.41
C GLY A 29 1.62 5.64 -3.03
N PHE A 30 0.57 5.41 -3.80
CA PHE A 30 -0.17 6.45 -4.49
C PHE A 30 -1.34 6.90 -3.61
N ASN A 31 -1.35 8.18 -3.27
CA ASN A 31 -2.49 8.79 -2.60
C ASN A 31 -3.68 8.89 -3.56
N VAL A 32 -4.81 8.36 -3.14
CA VAL A 32 -6.08 8.37 -3.87
C VAL A 32 -6.96 9.46 -3.27
N SER A 33 -7.22 10.51 -4.05
CA SER A 33 -8.12 11.61 -3.65
C SER A 33 -9.51 11.52 -4.28
N HIS A 34 -9.65 10.81 -5.39
CA HIS A 34 -10.88 10.67 -6.15
C HIS A 34 -11.00 9.24 -6.64
N LEU A 35 -12.23 8.70 -6.65
CA LEU A 35 -12.55 7.41 -7.22
C LEU A 35 -13.70 7.55 -8.22
N PRO A 36 -13.64 6.87 -9.37
CA PRO A 36 -14.80 6.73 -10.24
C PRO A 36 -16.00 6.20 -9.43
N GLY A 37 -17.17 6.80 -9.64
CA GLY A 37 -18.40 6.44 -8.92
C GLY A 37 -18.57 7.14 -7.56
N PHE A 38 -17.53 7.74 -6.98
CA PHE A 38 -17.67 8.56 -5.77
C PHE A 38 -17.86 10.04 -6.14
N HIS A 39 -18.90 10.68 -5.60
CA HIS A 39 -19.18 12.08 -5.90
C HIS A 39 -18.26 13.03 -5.10
N GLY A 40 -17.34 13.69 -5.80
CA GLY A 40 -16.39 14.64 -5.22
C GLY A 40 -15.11 13.98 -4.67
N PRO A 41 -14.29 14.72 -3.90
CA PRO A 41 -13.10 14.17 -3.27
C PRO A 41 -13.48 13.19 -2.14
N LEU A 42 -12.63 12.19 -1.90
CA LEU A 42 -12.80 11.27 -0.78
C LEU A 42 -12.70 12.02 0.56
N PRO A 43 -13.59 11.76 1.53
CA PRO A 43 -13.59 12.43 2.83
C PRO A 43 -12.55 11.87 3.81
N PHE A 44 -11.75 10.88 3.38
CA PHE A 44 -10.70 10.23 4.15
C PHE A 44 -9.43 10.10 3.30
N LYS A 45 -8.27 9.95 3.94
CA LYS A 45 -7.02 9.72 3.24
C LYS A 45 -6.84 8.24 2.94
N MET A 46 -6.61 7.94 1.66
CA MET A 46 -6.39 6.60 1.18
C MET A 46 -5.10 6.56 0.36
N GLU A 47 -4.28 5.56 0.61
CA GLU A 47 -3.07 5.23 -0.14
C GLU A 47 -3.20 3.81 -0.68
N VAL A 48 -2.70 3.59 -1.89
CA VAL A 48 -2.59 2.24 -2.46
C VAL A 48 -1.19 1.99 -2.96
N GLY A 49 -0.74 0.76 -2.96
CA GLY A 49 0.60 0.48 -3.46
C GLY A 49 0.97 -0.98 -3.43
N TYR A 50 2.24 -1.22 -3.74
CA TYR A 50 2.82 -2.55 -3.79
C TYR A 50 3.96 -2.68 -2.80
N ILE A 51 4.08 -3.87 -2.22
CA ILE A 51 5.24 -4.27 -1.43
C ILE A 51 5.78 -5.56 -2.03
N THR A 52 7.00 -5.51 -2.55
CA THR A 52 7.71 -6.69 -3.05
C THR A 52 8.03 -7.63 -1.89
N VAL A 53 7.47 -8.84 -1.91
CA VAL A 53 7.61 -9.89 -0.89
C VAL A 53 8.61 -10.98 -1.29
N LYS A 54 8.97 -11.04 -2.58
CA LYS A 54 9.99 -11.95 -3.12
C LYS A 54 10.72 -11.26 -4.28
N GLU A 55 11.96 -10.83 -4.03
CA GLU A 55 12.75 -10.05 -5.00
C GLU A 55 13.13 -10.90 -6.21
N GLU A 56 13.41 -12.19 -6.00
CA GLU A 56 13.93 -13.10 -7.02
C GLU A 56 12.96 -13.26 -8.20
N THR A 57 11.67 -13.18 -7.93
CA THR A 57 10.59 -13.34 -8.90
C THR A 57 9.80 -12.05 -9.13
N GLY A 58 10.18 -10.97 -8.44
CA GLY A 58 9.44 -9.71 -8.45
C GLY A 58 7.99 -9.87 -7.98
N ALA A 59 7.77 -10.71 -6.98
CA ALA A 59 6.44 -10.96 -6.45
C ALA A 59 6.03 -9.85 -5.49
N GLU A 60 4.87 -9.25 -5.71
CA GLU A 60 4.39 -8.06 -5.00
C GLU A 60 2.97 -8.26 -4.46
N PHE A 61 2.77 -7.87 -3.20
CA PHE A 61 1.44 -7.73 -2.64
C PHE A 61 0.94 -6.30 -2.80
N TYR A 62 -0.29 -6.18 -3.29
CA TYR A 62 -1.03 -4.94 -3.34
C TYR A 62 -1.73 -4.68 -2.00
N TYR A 63 -1.79 -3.41 -1.61
CA TYR A 63 -2.51 -2.99 -0.42
C TYR A 63 -3.34 -1.74 -0.66
N PHE A 64 -4.41 -1.64 0.13
CA PHE A 64 -5.14 -0.40 0.38
C PHE A 64 -4.88 0.00 1.83
N PHE A 65 -4.44 1.24 2.04
CA PHE A 65 -4.28 1.83 3.36
C PHE A 65 -5.23 3.01 3.51
N VAL A 66 -6.03 3.02 4.56
CA VAL A 66 -6.91 4.14 4.89
C VAL A 66 -6.57 4.64 6.29
N GLU A 67 -6.28 5.94 6.39
CA GLU A 67 -6.02 6.57 7.69
C GLU A 67 -7.28 6.61 8.55
N SER A 68 -7.10 6.62 9.87
CA SER A 68 -8.22 6.88 10.76
C SER A 68 -8.82 8.26 10.51
N GLU A 69 -10.14 8.34 10.49
CA GLU A 69 -10.87 9.60 10.36
C GLU A 69 -10.92 10.41 11.68
N ARG A 70 -10.50 9.81 12.81
CA ARG A 70 -10.48 10.45 14.13
C ARG A 70 -9.10 11.00 14.49
N ASN A 71 -8.14 10.13 14.81
CA ASN A 71 -6.77 10.54 15.10
C ASN A 71 -5.78 9.51 14.55
N PRO A 72 -5.40 9.61 13.26
CA PRO A 72 -4.52 8.64 12.60
C PRO A 72 -3.21 8.35 13.37
N SER A 73 -2.67 9.34 14.09
CA SER A 73 -1.40 9.22 14.82
C SER A 73 -1.50 8.46 16.15
N LYS A 74 -2.71 8.34 16.72
CA LYS A 74 -2.95 7.68 18.02
C LYS A 74 -3.82 6.45 17.92
N ASP A 75 -4.61 6.36 16.85
CA ASP A 75 -5.56 5.28 16.64
C ASP A 75 -4.83 4.03 16.13
N PRO A 76 -5.28 2.82 16.54
CA PRO A 76 -4.56 1.58 16.26
C PRO A 76 -4.50 1.27 14.77
N LEU A 77 -3.48 0.53 14.35
CA LEU A 77 -3.41 -0.09 13.03
C LEU A 77 -4.08 -1.46 13.05
N ILE A 78 -5.04 -1.68 12.16
CA ILE A 78 -5.65 -2.98 11.91
C ILE A 78 -5.16 -3.47 10.55
N ILE A 79 -4.56 -4.66 10.52
CA ILE A 79 -4.18 -5.34 9.29
C ILE A 79 -5.25 -6.38 8.97
N TRP A 80 -5.84 -6.29 7.79
CA TRP A 80 -6.93 -7.14 7.35
C TRP A 80 -6.49 -8.03 6.18
N PHE A 81 -6.64 -9.34 6.38
CA PHE A 81 -6.39 -10.39 5.39
C PHE A 81 -7.71 -11.09 5.11
N LEU A 82 -8.27 -10.92 3.92
CA LEU A 82 -9.51 -11.60 3.55
C LEU A 82 -9.25 -13.09 3.27
N GLY A 83 -10.14 -13.98 3.72
CA GLY A 83 -10.02 -15.43 3.50
C GLY A 83 -10.27 -15.87 2.04
N GLY A 84 -10.59 -17.16 1.86
CA GLY A 84 -10.85 -17.75 0.54
C GLY A 84 -10.28 -19.16 0.46
N PRO A 85 -9.04 -19.34 -0.03
CA PRO A 85 -8.02 -18.38 -0.53
C PRO A 85 -8.33 -17.77 -1.91
N GLY A 86 -7.65 -16.68 -2.28
CA GLY A 86 -7.75 -16.08 -3.62
C GLY A 86 -8.74 -14.91 -3.76
N CYS A 87 -9.57 -14.65 -2.74
CA CYS A 87 -10.54 -13.55 -2.78
C CYS A 87 -9.85 -12.20 -2.58
N SER A 88 -10.11 -11.23 -3.45
CA SER A 88 -9.53 -9.89 -3.29
C SER A 88 -10.06 -9.21 -2.03
N SER A 89 -9.15 -8.62 -1.28
CA SER A 89 -9.44 -7.86 -0.08
C SER A 89 -10.10 -6.51 -0.38
N ILE A 90 -10.36 -6.15 -1.65
CA ILE A 90 -11.22 -5.01 -1.99
C ILE A 90 -12.61 -5.13 -1.36
N ASN A 91 -13.09 -6.36 -1.08
CA ASN A 91 -14.32 -6.59 -0.30
C ASN A 91 -14.24 -5.97 1.10
N GLY A 92 -13.07 -6.04 1.74
CA GLY A 92 -12.80 -5.37 3.01
C GLY A 92 -12.99 -3.85 2.91
N LEU A 93 -12.64 -3.26 1.76
CA LEU A 93 -12.73 -1.83 1.50
C LEU A 93 -14.18 -1.36 1.23
N THR A 94 -14.95 -2.14 0.47
CA THR A 94 -16.24 -1.70 -0.10
C THR A 94 -17.49 -2.44 0.40
N LEU A 95 -17.33 -3.63 0.99
CA LEU A 95 -18.46 -4.47 1.43
C LEU A 95 -18.46 -4.67 2.95
N ASP A 96 -17.29 -4.93 3.55
CA ASP A 96 -17.21 -5.36 4.95
C ASP A 96 -17.05 -4.18 5.91
N MET A 97 -15.82 -3.72 6.14
CA MET A 97 -15.46 -2.83 7.25
C MET A 97 -14.94 -1.46 6.80
N GLY A 98 -14.63 -1.33 5.51
CA GLY A 98 -13.98 -0.16 4.95
C GLY A 98 -14.91 1.04 4.78
N PRO A 99 -14.34 2.17 4.34
CA PRO A 99 -14.99 3.47 4.32
C PRO A 99 -15.93 3.68 3.13
N LEU A 100 -16.04 2.72 2.22
CA LEU A 100 -16.83 2.81 1.00
C LEU A 100 -17.96 1.79 0.98
N ARG A 101 -19.03 2.12 0.27
CA ARG A 101 -20.13 1.23 -0.08
C ARG A 101 -20.56 1.47 -1.51
N PHE A 102 -21.00 0.40 -2.18
CA PHE A 102 -21.73 0.53 -3.44
C PHE A 102 -23.17 0.98 -3.16
N ASN A 103 -23.64 1.97 -3.90
CA ASN A 103 -25.07 2.23 -4.03
C ASN A 103 -25.63 1.23 -5.05
N VAL A 104 -26.33 0.21 -4.55
CA VAL A 104 -26.93 -0.86 -5.36
C VAL A 104 -28.37 -0.56 -5.77
N ASP A 105 -29.04 0.36 -5.07
CA ASP A 105 -30.44 0.68 -5.31
C ASP A 105 -30.63 1.38 -6.67
N ASP A 106 -29.65 2.18 -7.07
CA ASP A 106 -29.64 2.94 -8.33
C ASP A 106 -28.73 2.33 -9.41
N PHE A 107 -28.47 1.01 -9.36
CA PHE A 107 -27.54 0.38 -10.30
C PHE A 107 -28.18 0.15 -11.68
N ASP A 108 -27.72 0.90 -12.68
CA ASP A 108 -28.19 0.87 -14.08
C ASP A 108 -27.37 -0.10 -14.98
N GLY A 109 -26.45 -0.87 -14.38
CA GLY A 109 -25.54 -1.75 -15.11
C GLY A 109 -24.25 -1.06 -15.59
N GLN A 110 -24.06 0.24 -15.34
CA GLN A 110 -22.84 0.97 -15.64
C GLN A 110 -21.87 0.93 -14.45
N LEU A 111 -20.95 1.90 -14.36
CA LEU A 111 -20.06 2.03 -13.22
C LEU A 111 -20.90 2.29 -11.95
N PRO A 112 -20.79 1.44 -10.91
CA PRO A 112 -21.59 1.61 -9.71
C PRO A 112 -21.18 2.88 -8.96
N ASN A 113 -22.18 3.59 -8.46
CA ASN A 113 -21.96 4.73 -7.58
C ASN A 113 -21.46 4.25 -6.20
N LEU A 114 -20.62 5.06 -5.58
CA LEU A 114 -20.03 4.84 -4.27
C LEU A 114 -20.48 5.92 -3.30
N TYR A 115 -20.69 5.55 -2.05
CA TYR A 115 -20.91 6.49 -0.96
C TYR A 115 -20.07 6.12 0.27
N ALA A 116 -19.88 7.09 1.17
CA ALA A 116 -19.09 6.90 2.38
C ALA A 116 -19.86 6.05 3.39
N ASN A 117 -19.18 5.04 3.96
CA ASN A 117 -19.73 4.21 5.01
C ASN A 117 -19.65 4.95 6.38
N PRO A 118 -20.78 5.29 7.02
CA PRO A 118 -20.75 5.94 8.33
C PRO A 118 -20.27 5.01 9.46
N TYR A 119 -20.30 3.70 9.26
CA TYR A 119 -19.94 2.67 10.26
C TYR A 119 -18.58 2.01 9.97
N ALA A 120 -17.74 2.67 9.17
CA ALA A 120 -16.43 2.14 8.82
C ALA A 120 -15.53 1.98 10.05
N TRP A 121 -14.67 0.96 10.06
CA TRP A 121 -13.69 0.81 11.14
C TRP A 121 -12.65 1.94 11.13
N THR A 122 -12.48 2.60 9.98
CA THR A 122 -11.63 3.79 9.81
C THR A 122 -12.06 4.96 10.71
N LYS A 123 -13.31 4.96 11.21
CA LYS A 123 -13.78 5.98 12.17
C LYS A 123 -12.94 6.03 13.46
N ILE A 124 -12.26 4.94 13.82
CA ILE A 124 -11.45 4.84 15.05
C ILE A 124 -10.13 4.07 14.89
N SER A 125 -9.74 3.70 13.66
CA SER A 125 -8.52 2.92 13.40
C SER A 125 -7.93 3.25 12.04
N ASN A 126 -6.62 3.04 11.88
CA ASN A 126 -5.99 2.98 10.57
C ASN A 126 -6.18 1.57 10.02
N LEU A 127 -6.54 1.42 8.75
CA LEU A 127 -6.87 0.12 8.18
C LEU A 127 -5.94 -0.20 7.01
N LEU A 128 -5.18 -1.28 7.13
CA LEU A 128 -4.32 -1.83 6.08
C LEU A 128 -4.94 -3.13 5.55
N ILE A 129 -5.44 -3.07 4.32
CA ILE A 129 -6.15 -4.15 3.65
C ILE A 129 -5.22 -4.72 2.59
N VAL A 130 -4.96 -6.03 2.62
CA VAL A 130 -3.91 -6.64 1.80
C VAL A 130 -4.48 -7.71 0.88
N ASP A 131 -4.23 -7.60 -0.42
CA ASP A 131 -4.43 -8.70 -1.36
C ASP A 131 -3.31 -9.72 -1.16
N TRP A 132 -3.49 -10.67 -0.26
CA TRP A 132 -2.46 -11.65 0.09
C TRP A 132 -2.67 -12.97 -0.66
N SER A 133 -1.56 -13.69 -0.86
CA SER A 133 -1.38 -14.78 -1.84
C SER A 133 -1.26 -14.29 -3.29
N MET A 134 -0.43 -14.98 -4.07
CA MET A 134 -0.10 -14.56 -5.43
C MET A 134 -1.27 -14.79 -6.37
N GLY A 135 -1.63 -13.77 -7.15
CA GLY A 135 -2.80 -13.78 -8.03
C GLY A 135 -4.09 -13.33 -7.36
N THR A 136 -4.09 -12.98 -6.07
CA THR A 136 -5.26 -12.38 -5.41
C THR A 136 -5.38 -10.92 -5.79
N GLY A 137 -6.54 -10.53 -6.33
CA GLY A 137 -6.83 -9.13 -6.68
C GLY A 137 -5.76 -8.53 -7.59
N PHE A 138 -5.04 -7.51 -7.10
CA PHE A 138 -3.98 -6.84 -7.86
C PHE A 138 -2.57 -7.39 -7.59
N SER A 139 -2.41 -8.34 -6.66
CA SER A 139 -1.12 -8.93 -6.33
C SER A 139 -0.63 -9.90 -7.39
N TYR A 140 0.64 -9.79 -7.78
CA TYR A 140 1.20 -10.50 -8.92
C TYR A 140 2.65 -10.96 -8.70
N SER A 141 3.08 -11.92 -9.51
CA SER A 141 4.48 -12.33 -9.67
C SER A 141 4.81 -12.48 -11.16
N LYS A 142 6.09 -12.26 -11.51
CA LYS A 142 6.59 -12.49 -12.87
C LYS A 142 6.94 -13.96 -13.12
N ASP A 143 6.96 -14.78 -12.08
CA ASP A 143 7.20 -16.23 -12.15
C ASP A 143 5.90 -16.99 -11.89
N GLU A 144 5.47 -17.80 -12.85
CA GLU A 144 4.27 -18.63 -12.75
C GLU A 144 4.32 -19.63 -11.58
N ALA A 145 5.53 -20.08 -11.19
CA ALA A 145 5.69 -21.00 -10.06
C ALA A 145 5.28 -20.37 -8.70
N ASP A 146 5.17 -19.05 -8.63
CA ASP A 146 4.72 -18.36 -7.42
C ASP A 146 3.23 -18.49 -7.14
N TYR A 147 2.41 -18.72 -8.17
CA TYR A 147 0.95 -18.82 -8.06
C TYR A 147 0.50 -20.14 -7.42
N THR A 148 1.39 -21.13 -7.30
CA THR A 148 1.15 -22.30 -6.45
C THR A 148 1.25 -21.88 -4.98
N SER A 149 0.12 -21.86 -4.28
CA SER A 149 0.03 -21.47 -2.87
C SER A 149 0.07 -22.67 -1.92
N GLU A 150 0.84 -22.55 -0.85
CA GLU A 150 0.88 -23.47 0.29
C GLU A 150 0.91 -22.63 1.58
N ASP A 151 0.34 -23.13 2.67
CA ASP A 151 0.18 -22.34 3.92
C ASP A 151 1.51 -21.81 4.45
N VAL A 152 2.56 -22.64 4.46
CA VAL A 152 3.90 -22.25 4.93
C VAL A 152 4.51 -21.19 4.02
N LYS A 153 4.34 -21.31 2.69
CA LYS A 153 4.82 -20.34 1.71
C LYS A 153 4.09 -19.00 1.88
N SER A 154 2.76 -19.03 1.94
CA SER A 154 1.92 -17.84 2.13
C SER A 154 2.22 -17.13 3.44
N THR A 155 2.38 -17.86 4.54
CA THR A 155 2.74 -17.30 5.85
C THR A 155 4.09 -16.59 5.81
N LYS A 156 5.09 -17.18 5.14
CA LYS A 156 6.41 -16.55 4.97
C LYS A 156 6.31 -15.25 4.16
N LEU A 157 5.51 -15.22 3.09
CA LEU A 157 5.31 -14.00 2.29
C LEU A 157 4.56 -12.92 3.08
N ASN A 158 3.51 -13.27 3.82
CA ASN A 158 2.79 -12.35 4.70
C ASN A 158 3.70 -11.76 5.78
N TYR A 159 4.55 -12.59 6.39
CA TYR A 159 5.53 -12.11 7.36
C TYR A 159 6.52 -11.12 6.73
N LYS A 160 7.03 -11.42 5.52
CA LYS A 160 7.90 -10.48 4.79
C LYS A 160 7.19 -9.16 4.48
N PHE A 161 5.92 -9.22 4.04
CA PHE A 161 5.09 -8.04 3.80
C PHE A 161 5.01 -7.14 5.02
N ILE A 162 4.68 -7.71 6.19
CA ILE A 162 4.54 -6.95 7.44
C ILE A 162 5.89 -6.37 7.90
N ARG A 163 6.97 -7.13 7.76
CA ARG A 163 8.30 -6.72 8.26
C ARG A 163 9.01 -5.71 7.37
N LYS A 164 8.79 -5.74 6.05
CA LYS A 164 9.56 -4.93 5.11
C LYS A 164 9.42 -3.41 5.36
N PRO A 165 8.21 -2.86 5.60
CA PRO A 165 8.06 -1.44 5.94
C PRO A 165 8.73 -1.06 7.27
N LEU A 166 8.64 -1.92 8.30
CA LEU A 166 9.22 -1.67 9.63
C LEU A 166 10.76 -1.63 9.64
N ASN A 167 11.38 -2.33 8.70
CA ASN A 167 12.85 -2.40 8.60
C ASN A 167 13.45 -1.29 7.74
N LYS A 168 12.64 -0.39 7.16
CA LYS A 168 13.18 0.77 6.43
C LYS A 168 13.77 1.77 7.44
N PRO A 169 14.74 2.62 7.07
CA PRO A 169 15.13 3.78 7.90
C PRO A 169 13.96 4.76 8.02
N ALA A 170 13.73 5.39 9.18
CA ALA A 170 12.62 6.32 9.46
C ALA A 170 12.38 7.36 8.35
N ARG A 171 13.46 7.79 7.69
CA ARG A 171 13.48 8.76 6.58
C ARG A 171 12.89 8.25 5.26
N CYS A 172 12.70 6.94 5.08
CA CYS A 172 12.24 6.31 3.84
C CYS A 172 10.91 5.54 4.01
N HIS A 173 10.17 5.81 5.09
CA HIS A 173 8.87 5.18 5.31
C HIS A 173 7.81 5.88 4.45
N SER A 174 7.52 5.31 3.29
CA SER A 174 6.15 5.12 2.81
C SER A 174 5.96 3.61 2.74
N PRO A 175 4.83 3.08 3.20
CA PRO A 175 3.61 3.78 3.70
C PRO A 175 3.67 4.24 5.17
N ASP A 176 2.92 5.30 5.46
CA ASP A 176 2.83 6.01 6.76
C ASP A 176 2.48 5.11 7.96
N TYR A 177 1.90 3.93 7.72
CA TYR A 177 1.57 2.97 8.78
C TYR A 177 2.80 2.34 9.43
N ALA A 178 3.95 2.29 8.75
CA ALA A 178 5.15 1.65 9.27
C ALA A 178 5.77 2.40 10.46
N GLN A 179 5.39 3.67 10.65
CA GLN A 179 5.81 4.51 11.78
C GLN A 179 4.87 4.42 12.98
N ARG A 180 3.76 3.67 12.86
CA ARG A 180 2.67 3.66 13.84
C ARG A 180 2.80 2.36 14.64
N GLU A 181 3.17 2.52 15.91
CA GLU A 181 3.71 1.48 16.80
C GLU A 181 3.02 0.10 16.66
N ILE A 182 3.84 -0.90 16.33
CA ILE A 182 3.63 -2.32 16.66
C ILE A 182 4.55 -2.64 17.84
#